data_AF-A0A931KCZ2-F1
#
_entry.id   AF-A0A931KCZ2-F1
#
_cell.length_a   1.000
_cell.length_b   1.000
_cell.length_c   1.000
_cell.angle_alpha   90.00
_cell.angle_beta   90.00
_cell.angle_gamma   90.00
#
_symmetry.space_group_name_H-M   'P 1'
#
loop_
_entity.id
_entity.type
_entity.pdbx_description
1 polymer ?
#
loop_
_entity_poly.entity_id
_entity_poly.type
_entity_poly.pdbx_seq_one_letter_code
_entity_poly.pdbx_strand_id
1 'polypeptide(L)'
;MTIREIIVASFVAFVCSVTVSPGEIQAFQGGALGDPTKEFTNPLTKPFLEKAVPSLSTRLVGDNRPGYLAMTTLALIKAGVPKDRPDITTALNTLAARVSSSAYNAVEGADKGVYEAAAILIALANGDPDRFKPQIENLASYITSRQTPWGAWGYVVHSSTPGSGDTSVTQFALLGLWEATNLEIKVSPTVFDRAADWLIKSQKTSGGFVYQPLSNELSESVSLTAAGTGSMLICRSQLLRNRPKDPEMLGDKPKSKLLIPIDADGNEIDESDSQARPRGMVTSMDALRRGIERGLGWLAANYGVDQMYGQTPYYALYSLERVASLGEVETLGTKKWYDMGMELISSRADQSGLVSAQYGEDVNTAWAILFAARSTRDSIRRAERRRLGAANMLGGIGLPKNLNDLVIRGGRVGVSPMTGAVEGMLEALNDPNLQDTASIEAGLMDAYGRQGAVALKPHRDRLIRLTRSPDPQLRLIAIWCLARLGESDVVPLLLGALEDTDDLVAVEAGKGLQFLSRRLVGFGPEIPEAADRSAATEVKRKAARAWREYFKSAQESPRKTTTAAAGERNRS
;
A
#
# COMPACT_ATOMS: atom_id res chain seq x y z
N MET A 1 45.00 5.85 -29.43
CA MET A 1 45.62 6.82 -28.50
C MET A 1 44.50 7.45 -27.69
N THR A 2 44.72 7.66 -26.39
CA THR A 2 43.90 8.32 -25.33
C THR A 2 42.72 7.58 -24.65
N ILE A 3 42.88 7.52 -23.31
CA ILE A 3 41.94 7.37 -22.18
C ILE A 3 41.01 6.14 -22.21
N ARG A 4 41.61 5.00 -22.56
CA ARG A 4 41.15 3.66 -22.22
C ARG A 4 42.40 2.82 -22.01
N GLU A 5 42.54 2.27 -20.81
CA GLU A 5 43.46 1.19 -20.39
C GLU A 5 44.91 1.57 -19.96
N ILE A 6 45.27 1.06 -18.77
CA ILE A 6 46.61 0.93 -18.13
C ILE A 6 47.05 2.22 -17.40
N ILE A 7 47.09 2.31 -16.06
CA ILE A 7 48.05 1.74 -15.07
C ILE A 7 47.30 1.67 -13.70
N VAL A 8 47.03 0.54 -13.01
CA VAL A 8 47.84 -0.54 -12.39
C VAL A 8 48.75 -0.08 -11.24
N ALA A 9 48.42 -0.47 -9.99
CA ALA A 9 49.32 -0.98 -8.92
C ALA A 9 48.97 -0.50 -7.48
N SER A 10 48.33 -1.41 -6.73
CA SER A 10 48.69 -1.91 -5.39
C SER A 10 49.32 -1.02 -4.29
N PHE A 11 48.74 -1.19 -3.10
CA PHE A 11 49.38 -1.51 -1.79
C PHE A 11 49.70 -0.39 -0.74
N VAL A 12 49.03 -0.56 0.43
CA VAL A 12 49.49 -0.44 1.85
C VAL A 12 49.16 0.82 2.67
N ALA A 13 48.27 0.58 3.64
CA ALA A 13 48.18 0.96 5.06
C ALA A 13 48.85 2.25 5.59
N PHE A 14 48.12 3.00 6.43
CA PHE A 14 48.29 2.97 7.89
C PHE A 14 47.16 3.76 8.61
N VAL A 15 46.87 3.32 9.84
CA VAL A 15 45.90 3.84 10.81
C VAL A 15 46.33 5.20 11.36
N CYS A 16 45.38 6.10 11.64
CA CYS A 16 45.49 6.99 12.80
C CYS A 16 44.12 7.47 13.30
N SER A 17 43.89 7.15 14.58
CA SER A 17 42.78 7.51 15.43
C SER A 17 42.54 9.03 15.51
N VAL A 18 41.28 9.43 15.51
CA VAL A 18 40.84 10.59 16.28
C VAL A 18 39.66 10.16 17.15
N THR A 19 39.97 10.03 18.44
CA THR A 19 39.03 9.93 19.55
C THR A 19 38.22 11.22 19.64
N VAL A 20 36.89 11.12 19.52
CA VAL A 20 35.98 12.15 20.02
C VAL A 20 35.27 11.56 21.24
N SER A 21 35.40 12.26 22.37
CA SER A 21 34.96 11.83 23.70
C SER A 21 33.45 11.52 23.77
N PRO A 22 33.05 10.52 24.58
CA PRO A 22 31.65 10.21 24.84
C PRO A 22 31.12 11.15 25.93
N GLY A 23 30.32 12.13 25.55
CA GLY A 23 29.65 13.02 26.48
C GLY A 23 28.56 13.81 25.76
N GLU A 24 27.31 13.50 26.08
CA GLU A 24 26.11 14.28 25.77
C GLU A 24 25.58 14.23 24.33
N ILE A 25 25.03 13.08 23.93
CA ILE A 25 23.73 13.07 23.26
C ILE A 25 22.79 12.25 24.14
N GLN A 26 22.01 12.99 24.93
CA GLN A 26 20.93 12.49 25.78
C GLN A 26 20.02 11.52 25.03
N ALA A 27 19.82 10.37 25.65
CA ALA A 27 18.67 9.48 25.59
C ALA A 27 17.62 9.78 24.49
N PHE A 28 17.79 9.17 23.32
CA PHE A 28 16.67 8.86 22.42
C PHE A 28 15.84 7.74 23.06
N GLN A 29 15.01 8.10 24.04
CA GLN A 29 13.93 7.25 24.52
C GLN A 29 12.68 7.51 23.67
N GLY A 30 12.21 6.47 22.97
CA GLY A 30 10.79 6.36 22.61
C GLY A 30 10.35 6.97 21.28
N GLY A 31 11.07 6.72 20.19
CA GLY A 31 10.49 6.78 18.84
C GLY A 31 10.46 5.37 18.27
N ALA A 32 9.30 4.70 18.32
CA ALA A 32 9.17 3.32 17.84
C ALA A 32 9.61 3.20 16.37
N LEU A 33 10.64 2.39 16.16
CA LEU A 33 11.01 1.87 14.85
C LEU A 33 9.85 1.06 14.26
N GLY A 34 9.36 1.50 13.11
CA GLY A 34 8.22 0.89 12.44
C GLY A 34 6.89 1.20 13.15
N ASP A 35 5.85 1.37 12.35
CA ASP A 35 4.47 1.36 12.82
C ASP A 35 4.24 0.12 13.72
N PRO A 36 3.78 0.28 14.98
CA PRO A 36 3.59 -0.82 15.93
C PRO A 36 2.53 -1.84 15.51
N THR A 37 1.82 -1.61 14.40
CA THR A 37 0.94 -2.58 13.73
C THR A 37 1.64 -3.37 12.61
N LYS A 38 2.89 -3.04 12.27
CA LYS A 38 3.74 -3.81 11.36
C LYS A 38 4.30 -5.01 12.13
N GLU A 39 3.57 -6.12 12.10
CA GLU A 39 4.17 -7.43 12.38
C GLU A 39 5.23 -7.68 11.28
N PHE A 40 6.47 -7.30 11.56
CA PHE A 40 7.61 -7.78 10.80
C PHE A 40 7.74 -9.25 11.17
N THR A 41 7.19 -10.13 10.33
CA THR A 41 7.14 -11.57 10.59
C THR A 41 8.53 -12.21 10.65
N ASN A 42 9.57 -11.47 10.25
CA ASN A 42 10.95 -11.90 10.27
C ASN A 42 11.78 -11.15 11.34
N PRO A 43 12.53 -11.87 12.21
CA PRO A 43 13.31 -11.25 13.29
C PRO A 43 14.50 -10.40 12.82
N LEU A 44 14.96 -10.54 11.57
CA LEU A 44 16.08 -9.78 11.01
C LEU A 44 15.66 -8.37 10.54
N THR A 45 14.37 -8.14 10.30
CA THR A 45 13.89 -6.90 9.71
C THR A 45 14.14 -5.68 10.58
N LYS A 46 13.75 -5.75 11.85
CA LYS A 46 13.89 -4.63 12.78
C LYS A 46 15.38 -4.26 13.00
N PRO A 47 16.29 -5.21 13.33
CA PRO A 47 17.71 -4.90 13.46
C PRO A 47 18.35 -4.30 12.21
N PHE A 48 17.93 -4.75 11.02
CA PHE A 48 18.40 -4.15 9.77
C PHE A 48 17.96 -2.69 9.63
N LEU A 49 16.66 -2.40 9.81
CA LEU A 49 16.12 -1.05 9.69
C LEU A 49 16.71 -0.09 10.74
N GLU A 50 16.95 -0.57 11.96
CA GLU A 50 17.59 0.18 13.05
C GLU A 50 18.98 0.72 12.68
N LYS A 51 19.72 -0.01 11.84
CA LYS A 51 21.05 0.38 11.37
C LYS A 51 20.97 1.19 10.07
N ALA A 52 20.23 0.66 9.09
CA ALA A 52 20.20 1.22 7.74
C ALA A 52 19.55 2.61 7.68
N VAL A 53 18.49 2.86 8.46
CA VAL A 53 17.72 4.11 8.39
C VAL A 53 18.53 5.33 8.85
N PRO A 54 19.21 5.32 10.01
CA PRO A 54 20.10 6.41 10.40
C PRO A 54 21.23 6.63 9.38
N SER A 55 21.89 5.55 8.95
CA SER A 55 23.03 5.61 8.01
C SER A 55 22.64 6.16 6.64
N LEU A 56 21.44 5.82 6.15
CA LEU A 56 20.93 6.35 4.89
C LEU A 56 20.43 7.79 5.03
N SER A 57 19.90 8.17 6.20
CA SER A 57 19.44 9.54 6.47
C SER A 57 20.55 10.57 6.34
N THR A 58 21.77 10.25 6.78
CA THR A 58 22.91 11.18 6.67
C THR A 58 23.32 11.45 5.22
N ARG A 59 22.99 10.55 4.29
CA ARG A 59 23.27 10.67 2.86
C ARG A 59 22.19 11.42 2.08
N LEU A 60 21.07 11.76 2.73
CA LEU A 60 19.97 12.48 2.11
C LEU A 60 20.33 13.96 1.86
N VAL A 61 21.11 14.56 2.78
CA VAL A 61 21.45 15.98 2.75
C VAL A 61 22.48 16.23 1.64
N GLY A 62 22.14 17.09 0.69
CA GLY A 62 23.04 17.50 -0.39
C GLY A 62 23.07 16.60 -1.63
N ASP A 63 22.26 15.54 -1.68
CA ASP A 63 22.14 14.72 -2.90
C ASP A 63 21.35 15.47 -3.98
N ASN A 64 22.06 15.83 -5.06
CA ASN A 64 21.49 16.57 -6.20
C ASN A 64 21.01 15.65 -7.34
N ARG A 65 21.10 14.32 -7.18
CA ARG A 65 20.62 13.33 -8.16
C ARG A 65 19.13 13.05 -7.89
N PRO A 66 18.18 13.55 -8.71
CA PRO A 66 16.77 13.56 -8.30
C PRO A 66 16.17 12.16 -8.14
N GLY A 67 16.57 11.20 -8.98
CA GLY A 67 16.12 9.82 -8.85
C GLY A 67 16.61 9.13 -7.56
N TYR A 68 17.88 9.35 -7.19
CA TYR A 68 18.44 8.83 -5.94
C TYR A 68 17.79 9.49 -4.73
N LEU A 69 17.69 10.83 -4.75
CA LEU A 69 17.02 11.58 -3.69
C LEU A 69 15.59 11.08 -3.49
N ALA A 70 14.81 10.93 -4.56
CA ALA A 70 13.44 10.42 -4.49
C ALA A 70 13.34 9.00 -3.90
N MET A 71 14.19 8.07 -4.35
CA MET A 71 14.18 6.69 -3.86
C MET A 71 14.61 6.60 -2.40
N THR A 72 15.62 7.36 -2.00
CA THR A 72 16.11 7.44 -0.61
C THR A 72 15.04 8.06 0.30
N THR A 73 14.43 9.19 -0.10
CA THR A 73 13.31 9.80 0.64
C THR A 73 12.14 8.83 0.80
N LEU A 74 11.76 8.13 -0.28
CA LEU A 74 10.69 7.13 -0.24
C LEU A 74 11.02 6.00 0.74
N ALA A 75 12.24 5.46 0.71
CA ALA A 75 12.69 4.40 1.60
C ALA A 75 12.59 4.81 3.08
N LEU A 76 13.06 6.01 3.42
CA LEU A 76 12.99 6.56 4.78
C LEU A 76 11.55 6.73 5.26
N ILE A 77 10.68 7.32 4.43
CA ILE A 77 9.24 7.46 4.74
C ILE A 77 8.60 6.09 4.98
N LYS A 78 8.88 5.12 4.11
CA LYS A 78 8.32 3.76 4.21
C LYS A 78 8.84 2.97 5.41
N ALA A 79 10.07 3.24 5.84
CA ALA A 79 10.63 2.72 7.07
C ALA A 79 9.98 3.32 8.34
N GLY A 80 9.22 4.41 8.21
CA GLY A 80 8.50 5.07 9.31
C GLY A 80 9.16 6.34 9.81
N VAL A 81 10.13 6.90 9.08
CA VAL A 81 10.68 8.22 9.41
C VAL A 81 9.56 9.28 9.26
N PRO A 82 9.34 10.15 10.26
CA PRO A 82 8.34 11.21 10.18
C PRO A 82 8.56 12.13 8.97
N LYS A 83 7.45 12.50 8.32
CA LYS A 83 7.45 13.28 7.08
C LYS A 83 7.81 14.75 7.30
N ASP A 84 7.57 15.24 8.51
CA ASP A 84 7.87 16.58 8.99
C ASP A 84 9.31 16.74 9.49
N ARG A 85 10.11 15.66 9.50
CA ARG A 85 11.56 15.75 9.77
C ARG A 85 12.20 16.75 8.79
N PRO A 86 13.05 17.70 9.23
CA PRO A 86 13.52 18.80 8.38
C PRO A 86 14.20 18.37 7.08
N ASP A 87 15.01 17.30 7.12
CA ASP A 87 15.70 16.74 5.97
C ASP A 87 14.75 16.04 4.98
N ILE A 88 13.74 15.30 5.46
CA ILE A 88 12.68 14.72 4.62
C ILE A 88 11.84 15.81 3.96
N THR A 89 11.43 16.82 4.73
CA THR A 89 10.70 17.97 4.21
C THR A 89 11.51 18.72 3.15
N THR A 90 12.80 18.94 3.41
CA THR A 90 13.72 19.58 2.46
C THR A 90 13.84 18.75 1.18
N ALA A 91 14.03 17.44 1.30
CA ALA A 91 14.10 16.55 0.14
C ALA A 91 12.81 16.59 -0.70
N LEU A 92 11.64 16.46 -0.07
CA LEU A 92 10.34 16.56 -0.75
C LEU A 92 10.15 17.91 -1.45
N ASN A 93 10.52 19.02 -0.80
CA ASN A 93 10.45 20.35 -1.40
C ASN A 93 11.39 20.49 -2.60
N THR A 94 12.62 19.98 -2.50
CA THR A 94 13.59 19.97 -3.59
C THR A 94 13.05 19.18 -4.79
N LEU A 95 12.46 18.02 -4.55
CA LEU A 95 11.84 17.20 -5.60
C LEU A 95 10.63 17.89 -6.22
N ALA A 96 9.75 18.49 -5.41
CA ALA A 96 8.57 19.20 -5.88
C ALA A 96 8.92 20.46 -6.70
N ALA A 97 9.95 21.21 -6.30
CA ALA A 97 10.42 22.40 -7.01
C ALA A 97 10.90 22.11 -8.45
N ARG A 98 11.23 20.85 -8.76
CA ARG A 98 11.61 20.43 -10.13
C ARG A 98 10.42 20.31 -11.06
N VAL A 99 9.21 20.21 -10.52
CA VAL A 99 7.99 20.06 -11.29
C VAL A 99 7.38 21.44 -11.50
N SER A 100 7.77 22.11 -12.58
CA SER A 100 7.15 23.38 -12.97
C SER A 100 5.70 23.16 -13.44
N SER A 101 4.90 24.22 -13.41
CA SER A 101 3.45 24.15 -13.63
C SER A 101 3.03 23.77 -15.06
N SER A 102 3.94 23.72 -16.04
CA SER A 102 3.60 23.41 -17.45
C SER A 102 4.49 22.40 -18.17
N ALA A 103 5.70 22.10 -17.66
CA ALA A 103 6.56 21.06 -18.23
C ALA A 103 7.53 20.48 -17.20
N TYR A 104 7.60 19.15 -17.12
CA TYR A 104 8.65 18.45 -16.37
C TYR A 104 9.84 18.19 -17.28
N ASN A 105 11.01 18.70 -16.89
CA ASN A 105 12.28 18.53 -17.61
C ASN A 105 13.25 17.74 -16.72
N ALA A 106 13.51 16.49 -17.08
CA ALA A 106 14.42 15.62 -16.34
C ALA A 106 15.88 16.06 -16.48
N VAL A 107 16.67 15.85 -15.42
CA VAL A 107 18.09 16.27 -15.37
C VAL A 107 18.95 15.47 -16.33
N GLU A 108 18.71 14.16 -16.41
CA GLU A 108 19.46 13.27 -17.30
C GLU A 108 18.96 13.31 -18.77
N GLY A 109 18.14 14.31 -19.11
CA GLY A 109 17.55 14.49 -20.43
C GLY A 109 16.32 13.63 -20.70
N ALA A 110 15.69 13.86 -21.85
CA ALA A 110 14.44 13.20 -22.25
C ALA A 110 14.53 11.66 -22.33
N ASP A 111 15.75 11.13 -22.46
CA ASP A 111 16.05 9.70 -22.60
C ASP A 111 15.85 8.89 -21.31
N LYS A 112 16.09 9.51 -20.16
CA LYS A 112 15.95 8.91 -18.82
C LYS A 112 14.86 9.52 -17.96
N GLY A 113 14.13 10.49 -18.52
CA GLY A 113 13.19 11.30 -17.76
C GLY A 113 12.00 10.56 -17.16
N VAL A 114 11.64 9.38 -17.70
CA VAL A 114 10.53 8.59 -17.15
C VAL A 114 10.89 7.94 -15.82
N TYR A 115 12.11 7.42 -15.65
CA TYR A 115 12.57 6.88 -14.36
C TYR A 115 12.58 7.96 -13.29
N GLU A 116 13.17 9.11 -13.61
CA GLU A 116 13.24 10.25 -12.70
C GLU A 116 11.84 10.74 -12.32
N ALA A 117 10.97 10.98 -13.32
CA ALA A 117 9.60 11.41 -13.09
C ALA A 117 8.81 10.44 -12.21
N ALA A 118 8.91 9.14 -12.50
CA ALA A 118 8.20 8.11 -11.74
C ALA A 118 8.71 8.03 -10.30
N ALA A 119 10.03 8.06 -10.07
CA ALA A 119 10.60 8.04 -8.73
C ALA A 119 10.13 9.26 -7.91
N ILE A 120 10.16 10.46 -8.50
CA ILE A 120 9.66 11.69 -7.88
C ILE A 120 8.17 11.55 -7.55
N LEU A 121 7.35 11.09 -8.51
CA LEU A 121 5.92 10.93 -8.32
C LEU A 121 5.62 10.02 -7.12
N ILE A 122 6.27 8.85 -7.07
CA ILE A 122 6.08 7.87 -5.99
C ILE A 122 6.50 8.47 -4.64
N ALA A 123 7.61 9.23 -4.59
CA ALA A 123 8.08 9.88 -3.37
C ALA A 123 7.08 10.94 -2.88
N LEU A 124 6.62 11.85 -3.75
CA LEU A 124 5.65 12.89 -3.41
C LEU A 124 4.30 12.30 -2.99
N ALA A 125 3.83 11.26 -3.69
CA ALA A 125 2.59 10.55 -3.39
C ALA A 125 2.59 9.87 -2.01
N ASN A 126 3.76 9.44 -1.52
CA ASN A 126 3.90 8.81 -0.21
C ASN A 126 4.32 9.79 0.90
N GLY A 127 4.91 10.94 0.53
CA GLY A 127 5.24 12.05 1.44
C GLY A 127 3.99 12.81 1.85
N ASP A 128 3.59 13.80 1.04
CA ASP A 128 2.46 14.68 1.33
C ASP A 128 1.62 14.88 0.05
N PRO A 129 0.76 13.91 -0.29
CA PRO A 129 0.04 13.90 -1.57
C PRO A 129 -0.94 15.06 -1.73
N ASP A 130 -1.46 15.61 -0.62
CA ASP A 130 -2.44 16.68 -0.67
C ASP A 130 -1.74 18.02 -0.95
N ARG A 131 -0.57 18.25 -0.33
CA ARG A 131 0.29 19.41 -0.61
C ARG A 131 0.90 19.39 -2.01
N PHE A 132 1.31 18.21 -2.49
CA PHE A 132 2.02 18.06 -3.76
C PHE A 132 1.12 17.59 -4.92
N LYS A 133 -0.21 17.69 -4.76
CA LYS A 133 -1.17 17.23 -5.78
C LYS A 133 -0.88 17.78 -7.19
N PRO A 134 -0.65 19.10 -7.40
CA PRO A 134 -0.36 19.64 -8.73
C PRO A 134 0.88 19.02 -9.37
N GLN A 135 1.93 18.78 -8.58
CA GLN A 135 3.17 18.17 -9.05
C GLN A 135 2.95 16.70 -9.42
N ILE A 136 2.18 15.96 -8.62
CA ILE A 136 1.84 14.56 -8.91
C ILE A 136 1.02 14.46 -10.20
N GLU A 137 0.05 15.35 -10.42
CA GLU A 137 -0.74 15.42 -11.65
C GLU A 137 0.13 15.74 -12.88
N ASN A 138 1.03 16.71 -12.76
CA ASN A 138 1.97 17.07 -13.84
C ASN A 138 2.92 15.92 -14.17
N LEU A 139 3.44 15.21 -13.17
CA LEU A 139 4.30 14.03 -13.38
C LEU A 139 3.52 12.87 -14.01
N ALA A 140 2.28 12.62 -13.58
CA ALA A 140 1.43 11.59 -14.18
C ALA A 140 1.12 11.90 -15.65
N SER A 141 0.82 13.17 -15.96
CA SER A 141 0.61 13.65 -17.33
C SER A 141 1.88 13.50 -18.17
N TYR A 142 3.04 13.89 -17.64
CA TYR A 142 4.33 13.69 -18.28
C TYR A 142 4.57 12.21 -18.59
N ILE A 143 4.50 11.33 -17.58
CA ILE A 143 4.72 9.88 -17.77
C ILE A 143 3.75 9.33 -18.83
N THR A 144 2.47 9.70 -18.77
CA THR A 144 1.46 9.26 -19.75
C THR A 144 1.81 9.71 -21.18
N SER A 145 2.22 10.97 -21.36
CA SER A 145 2.59 11.50 -22.68
C SER A 145 3.85 10.86 -23.27
N ARG A 146 4.68 10.22 -22.43
CA ARG A 146 5.89 9.50 -22.84
C ARG A 146 5.67 8.02 -23.16
N GLN A 147 4.45 7.51 -23.03
CA GLN A 147 4.13 6.14 -23.43
C GLN A 147 4.32 6.00 -24.94
N THR A 148 5.10 5.00 -25.38
CA THR A 148 5.34 4.77 -26.80
C THR A 148 4.04 4.32 -27.50
N PRO A 149 3.94 4.39 -28.84
CA PRO A 149 2.83 3.82 -29.60
C PRO A 149 2.54 2.34 -29.27
N TRP A 150 3.57 1.60 -28.84
CA TRP A 150 3.52 0.18 -28.50
C TRP A 150 3.00 -0.10 -27.09
N GLY A 151 2.79 0.93 -26.26
CA GLY A 151 2.25 0.79 -24.90
C GLY A 151 3.31 0.70 -23.80
N ALA A 152 4.59 0.64 -24.15
CA ALA A 152 5.69 0.58 -23.20
C ALA A 152 6.28 1.97 -22.91
N TRP A 153 7.26 2.01 -22.01
CA TRP A 153 8.20 3.11 -21.86
C TRP A 153 9.62 2.59 -22.05
N GLY A 154 10.52 3.47 -22.48
CA GLY A 154 11.91 3.12 -22.72
C GLY A 154 12.73 4.36 -23.05
N TYR A 155 13.99 4.13 -23.37
CA TYR A 155 14.90 5.15 -23.86
C TYR A 155 14.45 5.66 -25.24
N VAL A 156 14.53 6.96 -25.45
CA VAL A 156 14.10 7.67 -26.66
C VAL A 156 14.78 7.10 -27.89
N VAL A 157 16.07 6.74 -27.79
CA VAL A 157 16.86 6.17 -28.90
C VAL A 157 16.23 4.90 -29.48
N HIS A 158 15.46 4.16 -28.68
CA HIS A 158 14.82 2.91 -29.11
C HIS A 158 13.32 3.05 -29.36
N SER A 159 12.71 4.20 -29.05
CA SER A 159 11.25 4.39 -29.03
C SER A 159 10.56 4.32 -30.40
N SER A 160 11.30 4.46 -31.50
CA SER A 160 10.78 4.41 -32.88
C SER A 160 10.64 3.00 -33.45
N THR A 161 11.32 2.00 -32.90
CA THR A 161 11.26 0.61 -33.39
C THR A 161 9.94 -0.05 -32.99
N PRO A 162 9.21 -0.72 -33.91
CA PRO A 162 7.99 -1.47 -33.59
C PRO A 162 8.15 -2.48 -32.46
N GLY A 163 7.32 -2.36 -31.42
CA GLY A 163 7.35 -3.22 -30.24
C GLY A 163 8.43 -2.87 -29.22
N SER A 164 9.18 -1.77 -29.41
CA SER A 164 10.24 -1.38 -28.48
C SER A 164 9.71 -0.90 -27.14
N GLY A 165 10.57 -1.04 -26.14
CA GLY A 165 10.29 -0.70 -24.75
C GLY A 165 11.36 -1.29 -23.84
N ASP A 166 11.28 -0.91 -22.57
CA ASP A 166 12.15 -1.35 -21.51
C ASP A 166 11.30 -1.84 -20.33
N THR A 167 11.51 -3.07 -19.89
CA THR A 167 10.71 -3.70 -18.83
C THR A 167 10.81 -2.93 -17.52
N SER A 168 11.99 -2.39 -17.22
CA SER A 168 12.27 -1.71 -15.96
C SER A 168 11.76 -0.26 -15.97
N VAL A 169 11.89 0.48 -17.09
CA VAL A 169 11.28 1.82 -17.25
C VAL A 169 9.75 1.69 -17.17
N THR A 170 9.20 0.71 -17.90
CA THR A 170 7.74 0.43 -17.92
C THR A 170 7.23 0.12 -16.52
N GLN A 171 7.99 -0.65 -15.72
CA GLN A 171 7.65 -0.90 -14.34
C GLN A 171 7.52 0.39 -13.51
N PHE A 172 8.50 1.29 -13.58
CA PHE A 172 8.45 2.53 -12.80
C PHE A 172 7.31 3.44 -13.26
N ALA A 173 7.11 3.58 -14.58
CA ALA A 173 5.99 4.33 -15.12
C ALA A 173 4.65 3.82 -14.58
N LEU A 174 4.41 2.51 -14.66
CA LEU A 174 3.18 1.89 -14.15
C LEU A 174 3.04 2.01 -12.64
N LEU A 175 4.12 1.88 -11.87
CA LEU A 175 4.09 2.07 -10.43
C LEU A 175 3.72 3.51 -10.06
N GLY A 176 4.32 4.51 -10.72
CA GLY A 176 4.01 5.92 -10.50
C GLY A 176 2.56 6.25 -10.85
N LEU A 177 2.09 5.80 -12.02
CA LEU A 177 0.69 5.98 -12.42
C LEU A 177 -0.27 5.24 -11.47
N TRP A 178 0.09 4.05 -10.99
CA TRP A 178 -0.70 3.32 -9.99
C TRP A 178 -0.80 4.08 -8.68
N GLU A 179 0.29 4.65 -8.17
CA GLU A 179 0.26 5.54 -6.99
C GLU A 179 -0.62 6.77 -7.23
N ALA A 180 -0.53 7.41 -8.39
CA ALA A 180 -1.41 8.54 -8.75
C ALA A 180 -2.90 8.13 -8.76
N THR A 181 -3.26 7.00 -9.38
CA THR A 181 -4.65 6.51 -9.36
C THR A 181 -5.15 6.13 -7.97
N ASN A 182 -4.26 5.67 -7.07
CA ASN A 182 -4.61 5.41 -5.67
C ASN A 182 -4.90 6.72 -4.89
N LEU A 183 -4.49 7.87 -5.44
CA LEU A 183 -4.85 9.21 -4.98
C LEU A 183 -6.04 9.80 -5.77
N GLU A 184 -6.74 9.00 -6.57
CA GLU A 184 -7.86 9.42 -7.44
C GLU A 184 -7.49 10.43 -8.54
N ILE A 185 -6.20 10.55 -8.88
CA ILE A 185 -5.78 11.25 -10.08
C ILE A 185 -6.21 10.40 -11.28
N LYS A 186 -6.95 11.04 -12.21
CA LYS A 186 -7.49 10.36 -13.40
C LYS A 186 -6.36 9.99 -14.36
N VAL A 187 -6.19 8.70 -14.61
CA VAL A 187 -5.33 8.14 -15.65
C VAL A 187 -6.19 7.27 -16.54
N SER A 188 -6.10 7.44 -17.86
CA SER A 188 -6.93 6.67 -18.79
C SER A 188 -6.68 5.16 -18.65
N PRO A 189 -7.73 4.32 -18.58
CA PRO A 189 -7.57 2.86 -18.56
C PRO A 189 -6.81 2.31 -19.76
N THR A 190 -6.87 2.99 -20.91
CA THR A 190 -6.15 2.61 -22.13
C THR A 190 -4.63 2.66 -21.97
N VAL A 191 -4.10 3.46 -21.03
CA VAL A 191 -2.66 3.50 -20.71
C VAL A 191 -2.22 2.16 -20.13
N PHE A 192 -3.00 1.61 -19.18
CA PHE A 192 -2.74 0.31 -18.56
C PHE A 192 -3.04 -0.84 -19.53
N ASP A 193 -4.07 -0.73 -20.37
CA ASP A 193 -4.40 -1.75 -21.37
C ASP A 193 -3.28 -1.93 -22.39
N ARG A 194 -2.76 -0.82 -22.95
CA ARG A 194 -1.65 -0.87 -23.92
C ARG A 194 -0.36 -1.40 -23.30
N ALA A 195 -0.08 -1.04 -22.04
CA ALA A 195 1.05 -1.58 -21.32
C ALA A 195 0.90 -3.08 -21.05
N ALA A 196 -0.30 -3.55 -20.71
CA ALA A 196 -0.60 -4.96 -20.54
C ALA A 196 -0.40 -5.76 -21.83
N ASP A 197 -0.90 -5.25 -22.97
CA ASP A 197 -0.69 -5.86 -24.29
C ASP A 197 0.81 -5.99 -24.62
N TRP A 198 1.58 -4.92 -24.41
CA TRP A 198 3.03 -4.96 -24.61
C TRP A 198 3.72 -6.00 -23.71
N LEU A 199 3.40 -6.02 -22.42
CA LEU A 199 3.97 -6.96 -21.46
C LEU A 199 3.66 -8.42 -21.83
N ILE A 200 2.45 -8.70 -22.30
CA ILE A 200 2.05 -10.05 -22.75
C ILE A 200 2.87 -10.47 -23.97
N LYS A 201 3.08 -9.55 -24.92
CA LYS A 201 3.84 -9.80 -26.16
C LYS A 201 5.36 -9.89 -25.93
N SER A 202 5.88 -9.20 -24.93
CA SER A 202 7.32 -9.15 -24.62
C SER A 202 7.79 -10.24 -23.67
N GLN A 203 6.89 -10.88 -22.92
CA GLN A 203 7.21 -11.99 -22.04
C GLN A 203 7.76 -13.18 -22.84
N LYS A 204 8.84 -13.80 -22.35
CA LYS A 204 9.42 -14.99 -22.97
C LYS A 204 8.51 -16.21 -22.78
N THR A 205 8.69 -17.24 -23.61
CA THR A 205 7.91 -18.49 -23.54
C THR A 205 8.08 -19.24 -22.22
N SER A 206 9.23 -19.10 -21.57
CA SER A 206 9.56 -19.52 -20.21
C SER A 206 8.71 -18.84 -19.12
N GLY A 207 8.11 -17.69 -19.42
CA GLY A 207 7.42 -16.83 -18.45
C GLY A 207 8.27 -15.70 -17.88
N GLY A 208 9.58 -15.69 -18.12
CA GLY A 208 10.47 -14.64 -17.63
C GLY A 208 10.49 -13.40 -18.54
N PHE A 209 11.19 -12.37 -18.06
CA PHE A 209 11.37 -11.11 -18.76
C PHE A 209 12.84 -10.72 -18.86
N VAL A 210 13.14 -9.97 -19.92
CA VAL A 210 14.45 -9.39 -20.23
C VAL A 210 14.37 -7.87 -20.21
N TYR A 211 15.52 -7.18 -20.28
CA TYR A 211 15.56 -5.74 -20.03
C TYR A 211 14.91 -4.98 -21.18
N GLN A 212 15.41 -5.24 -22.39
CA GLN A 212 14.92 -4.70 -23.64
C GLN A 212 14.64 -5.86 -24.61
N PRO A 213 13.38 -6.24 -24.80
CA PRO A 213 13.01 -7.44 -25.56
C PRO A 213 13.53 -7.51 -27.00
N LEU A 214 13.83 -6.35 -27.60
CA LEU A 214 14.33 -6.20 -28.96
C LEU A 214 15.83 -5.85 -29.04
N SER A 215 16.54 -5.80 -27.90
CA SER A 215 18.00 -5.63 -27.89
C SER A 215 18.69 -7.00 -27.86
N ASN A 216 20.03 -6.98 -27.95
CA ASN A 216 20.85 -8.19 -27.81
C ASN A 216 20.89 -8.73 -26.36
N GLU A 217 20.29 -8.03 -25.39
CA GLU A 217 20.21 -8.46 -24.01
C GLU A 217 19.05 -9.45 -23.82
N LEU A 218 19.38 -10.74 -23.90
CA LEU A 218 18.40 -11.82 -23.88
C LEU A 218 18.29 -12.53 -22.52
N SER A 219 19.07 -12.10 -21.52
CA SER A 219 19.13 -12.77 -20.21
C SER A 219 17.90 -12.46 -19.37
N GLU A 220 17.14 -13.50 -19.05
CA GLU A 220 16.05 -13.43 -18.08
C GLU A 220 16.62 -13.34 -16.66
N SER A 221 15.98 -12.58 -15.78
CA SER A 221 16.40 -12.45 -14.39
C SER A 221 15.21 -12.29 -13.45
N VAL A 222 15.44 -12.54 -12.15
CA VAL A 222 14.47 -12.31 -11.07
C VAL A 222 14.05 -10.85 -11.02
N SER A 223 14.98 -9.91 -11.15
CA SER A 223 14.66 -8.48 -11.15
C SER A 223 13.67 -8.11 -12.25
N LEU A 224 13.96 -8.51 -13.48
CA LEU A 224 13.13 -8.14 -14.64
C LEU A 224 11.84 -8.95 -14.70
N THR A 225 11.87 -10.23 -14.31
CA THR A 225 10.67 -11.05 -14.25
C THR A 225 9.72 -10.58 -13.16
N ALA A 226 10.23 -10.20 -11.99
CA ALA A 226 9.43 -9.57 -10.95
C ALA A 226 8.88 -8.22 -11.42
N ALA A 227 9.67 -7.45 -12.18
CA ALA A 227 9.24 -6.18 -12.73
C ALA A 227 8.08 -6.30 -13.74
N GLY A 228 8.21 -7.21 -14.71
CA GLY A 228 7.15 -7.50 -15.68
C GLY A 228 5.90 -8.07 -15.02
N THR A 229 6.05 -9.05 -14.13
CA THR A 229 4.92 -9.69 -13.43
C THR A 229 4.18 -8.71 -12.52
N GLY A 230 4.91 -7.90 -11.75
CA GLY A 230 4.32 -6.86 -10.89
C GLY A 230 3.58 -5.80 -11.70
N SER A 231 4.12 -5.44 -12.87
CA SER A 231 3.49 -4.51 -13.81
C SER A 231 2.18 -5.09 -14.39
N MET A 232 2.16 -6.37 -14.74
CA MET A 232 0.93 -7.05 -15.18
C MET A 232 -0.12 -7.09 -14.06
N LEU A 233 0.28 -7.32 -12.80
CA LEU A 233 -0.61 -7.27 -11.64
C LEU A 233 -1.21 -5.87 -11.43
N ILE A 234 -0.41 -4.81 -11.57
CA ILE A 234 -0.89 -3.41 -11.57
C ILE A 234 -1.93 -3.21 -12.68
N CYS A 235 -1.60 -3.60 -13.92
CA CYS A 235 -2.50 -3.44 -15.05
C CYS A 235 -3.82 -4.19 -14.83
N ARG A 236 -3.75 -5.45 -14.36
CA ARG A 236 -4.94 -6.25 -14.02
C ARG A 236 -5.81 -5.54 -12.99
N SER A 237 -5.21 -5.01 -11.91
CA SER A 237 -5.95 -4.26 -10.88
C SER A 237 -6.66 -3.04 -11.48
N GLN A 238 -6.00 -2.28 -12.36
CA GLN A 238 -6.57 -1.07 -12.95
C GLN A 238 -7.65 -1.37 -14.01
N LEU A 239 -7.47 -2.42 -14.80
CA LEU A 239 -8.47 -2.83 -15.80
C LEU A 239 -9.72 -3.42 -15.15
N LEU A 240 -9.59 -4.16 -14.05
CA LEU A 240 -10.74 -4.68 -13.30
C LEU A 240 -11.57 -3.57 -12.63
N ARG A 241 -10.95 -2.47 -12.21
CA ARG A 241 -11.68 -1.31 -11.65
C ARG A 241 -12.60 -0.63 -12.67
N ASN A 242 -12.22 -0.66 -13.94
CA ASN A 242 -12.87 0.09 -15.02
C ASN A 242 -13.70 -0.80 -15.96
N ARG A 243 -13.81 -2.10 -15.67
CA ARG A 243 -14.73 -2.98 -16.37
C ARG A 243 -16.06 -3.07 -15.61
N PRO A 244 -17.19 -3.17 -16.33
CA PRO A 244 -18.45 -3.60 -15.71
C PRO A 244 -18.19 -4.91 -14.97
N LYS A 245 -18.70 -5.05 -13.75
CA LYS A 245 -18.58 -6.31 -13.00
C LYS A 245 -19.20 -7.41 -13.87
N ASP A 246 -18.40 -8.42 -14.17
CA ASP A 246 -18.84 -9.59 -14.94
C ASP A 246 -20.07 -10.21 -14.25
N PRO A 247 -21.21 -10.44 -14.93
CA PRO A 247 -22.38 -11.07 -14.33
C PRO A 247 -22.05 -12.42 -13.67
N GLU A 248 -21.08 -13.16 -14.20
CA GLU A 248 -20.58 -14.42 -13.62
C GLU A 248 -20.03 -14.26 -12.18
N MET A 249 -19.51 -13.08 -11.82
CA MET A 249 -18.97 -12.79 -10.49
C MET A 249 -20.04 -12.31 -9.48
N LEU A 250 -21.22 -11.90 -9.94
CA LEU A 250 -22.31 -11.44 -9.07
C LEU A 250 -23.27 -12.57 -8.65
N GLY A 251 -23.13 -13.76 -9.26
CA GLY A 251 -24.21 -14.74 -9.29
C GLY A 251 -25.43 -14.17 -10.04
N ASP A 252 -26.37 -15.04 -10.36
CA ASP A 252 -27.59 -14.71 -11.11
C ASP A 252 -28.58 -13.87 -10.26
N LYS A 253 -28.11 -12.75 -9.70
CA LYS A 253 -28.90 -11.83 -8.89
C LYS A 253 -29.60 -10.83 -9.83
N PRO A 254 -30.94 -10.78 -9.85
CA PRO A 254 -31.63 -9.76 -10.62
C PRO A 254 -31.25 -8.37 -10.10
N LYS A 255 -30.80 -7.50 -11.01
CA LYS A 255 -30.59 -6.08 -10.71
C LYS A 255 -31.92 -5.49 -10.22
N SER A 256 -31.89 -4.78 -9.10
CA SER A 256 -33.07 -4.08 -8.59
C SER A 256 -33.55 -3.06 -9.63
N LYS A 257 -34.82 -3.10 -10.02
CA LYS A 257 -35.45 -2.12 -10.93
C LYS A 257 -35.47 -0.69 -10.37
N LEU A 258 -35.05 -0.50 -9.12
CA LEU A 258 -35.05 0.77 -8.40
C LEU A 258 -33.68 1.46 -8.42
N LEU A 259 -32.62 0.79 -8.85
CA LEU A 259 -31.29 1.38 -8.97
C LEU A 259 -31.01 1.67 -10.45
N ILE A 260 -31.56 2.80 -10.90
CA ILE A 260 -31.28 3.33 -12.24
C ILE A 260 -30.03 4.21 -12.11
N PRO A 261 -28.93 3.91 -12.82
CA PRO A 261 -27.78 4.79 -12.83
C PRO A 261 -28.19 6.14 -13.42
N ILE A 262 -27.81 7.24 -12.76
CA ILE A 262 -28.09 8.61 -13.20
C ILE A 262 -26.78 9.35 -13.45
N ASP A 263 -26.76 10.23 -14.45
CA ASP A 263 -25.61 11.11 -14.72
C ASP A 263 -25.56 12.28 -13.71
N ALA A 264 -24.52 13.11 -13.82
CA ALA A 264 -24.33 14.26 -12.93
C ALA A 264 -25.44 15.33 -13.07
N ASP A 265 -26.21 15.27 -14.15
CA ASP A 265 -27.32 16.17 -14.46
C ASP A 265 -28.69 15.55 -14.07
N GLY A 266 -28.69 14.34 -13.49
CA GLY A 266 -29.88 13.65 -13.00
C GLY A 266 -30.64 12.86 -14.06
N ASN A 267 -30.08 12.64 -15.24
CA ASN A 267 -30.72 11.84 -16.30
C ASN A 267 -30.41 10.36 -16.12
N GLU A 268 -31.39 9.51 -16.39
CA GLU A 268 -31.21 8.07 -16.43
C GLU A 268 -30.16 7.68 -17.49
N ILE A 269 -29.15 6.94 -17.07
CA ILE A 269 -28.12 6.36 -17.94
C ILE A 269 -28.65 5.02 -18.45
N ASP A 270 -28.77 4.91 -19.77
CA ASP A 270 -29.09 3.64 -20.42
C ASP A 270 -27.92 2.65 -20.21
N GLU A 271 -28.15 1.62 -19.37
CA GLU A 271 -27.16 0.59 -19.08
C GLU A 271 -26.75 -0.23 -20.33
N SER A 272 -27.51 -0.18 -21.43
CA SER A 272 -27.09 -0.82 -22.69
C SER A 272 -25.78 -0.23 -23.25
N ASP A 273 -25.44 1.02 -22.87
CA ASP A 273 -24.16 1.67 -23.21
C ASP A 273 -23.04 1.28 -22.22
N SER A 274 -23.37 0.75 -21.04
CA SER A 274 -22.42 0.33 -20.01
C SER A 274 -21.76 -1.04 -20.28
N GLN A 275 -22.32 -1.84 -21.18
CA GLN A 275 -21.72 -3.11 -21.66
C GLN A 275 -20.60 -2.88 -22.69
N ALA A 276 -20.44 -1.66 -23.21
CA ALA A 276 -19.33 -1.34 -24.08
C ALA A 276 -18.04 -1.37 -23.26
N ARG A 277 -17.09 -2.25 -23.63
CA ARG A 277 -15.68 -2.10 -23.20
C ARG A 277 -15.33 -0.61 -23.37
N PRO A 278 -14.75 0.07 -22.36
CA PRO A 278 -14.22 1.42 -22.55
C PRO A 278 -13.50 1.50 -23.90
N ARG A 279 -13.99 2.38 -24.79
CA ARG A 279 -13.57 2.43 -26.20
C ARG A 279 -12.04 2.38 -26.28
N GLY A 280 -11.50 1.41 -27.01
CA GLY A 280 -10.05 1.28 -27.26
C GLY A 280 -9.28 0.30 -26.36
N MET A 281 -9.91 -0.42 -25.43
CA MET A 281 -9.24 -1.53 -24.72
C MET A 281 -9.30 -2.83 -25.52
N VAL A 282 -8.15 -3.45 -25.74
CA VAL A 282 -7.99 -4.66 -26.57
C VAL A 282 -7.42 -5.86 -25.83
N THR A 283 -6.83 -5.66 -24.64
CA THR A 283 -6.16 -6.76 -23.92
C THR A 283 -7.14 -7.79 -23.37
N SER A 284 -6.86 -9.07 -23.63
CA SER A 284 -7.58 -10.20 -23.04
C SER A 284 -7.19 -10.40 -21.57
N MET A 285 -8.18 -10.43 -20.66
CA MET A 285 -7.93 -10.66 -19.23
C MET A 285 -7.39 -12.06 -18.96
N ASP A 286 -7.80 -13.04 -19.74
CA ASP A 286 -7.24 -14.39 -19.68
C ASP A 286 -5.80 -14.44 -20.15
N ALA A 287 -5.46 -13.72 -21.21
CA ALA A 287 -4.07 -13.62 -21.66
C ALA A 287 -3.19 -12.95 -20.58
N LEU A 288 -3.70 -11.89 -19.95
CA LEU A 288 -3.03 -11.20 -18.85
C LEU A 288 -2.88 -12.11 -17.63
N ARG A 289 -3.93 -12.83 -17.23
CA ARG A 289 -3.89 -13.83 -16.14
C ARG A 289 -2.87 -14.91 -16.41
N ARG A 290 -2.87 -15.52 -17.60
CA ARG A 290 -1.87 -16.53 -18.00
C ARG A 290 -0.46 -15.95 -18.00
N GLY A 291 -0.28 -14.69 -18.39
CA GLY A 291 1.02 -14.01 -18.32
C GLY A 291 1.53 -13.89 -16.87
N ILE A 292 0.66 -13.48 -15.96
CA ILE A 292 0.95 -13.41 -14.52
C ILE A 292 1.32 -14.79 -13.97
N GLU A 293 0.53 -15.81 -14.27
CA GLU A 293 0.76 -17.19 -13.82
C GLU A 293 2.12 -17.74 -14.30
N ARG A 294 2.47 -17.50 -15.58
CA ARG A 294 3.79 -17.88 -16.11
C ARG A 294 4.93 -17.13 -15.41
N GLY A 295 4.76 -15.83 -15.14
CA GLY A 295 5.75 -15.03 -14.43
C GLY A 295 5.98 -15.52 -12.99
N LEU A 296 4.90 -15.82 -12.27
CA LEU A 296 4.96 -16.42 -10.94
C LEU A 296 5.64 -17.80 -10.96
N GLY A 297 5.31 -18.65 -11.94
CA GLY A 297 5.96 -19.95 -12.13
C GLY A 297 7.48 -19.83 -12.36
N TRP A 298 7.88 -18.88 -13.21
CA TRP A 298 9.30 -18.59 -13.45
C TRP A 298 10.01 -18.10 -12.19
N LEU A 299 9.40 -17.19 -11.43
CA LEU A 299 9.95 -16.69 -10.17
C LEU A 299 10.08 -17.80 -9.13
N ALA A 300 9.09 -18.69 -9.00
CA ALA A 300 9.15 -19.83 -8.10
C ALA A 300 10.32 -20.76 -8.42
N ALA A 301 10.62 -20.99 -9.71
CA ALA A 301 11.74 -21.80 -10.14
C ALA A 301 13.10 -21.13 -9.86
N ASN A 302 13.25 -19.84 -10.18
CA ASN A 302 14.56 -19.17 -10.26
C ASN A 302 14.93 -18.29 -9.05
N TYR A 303 13.96 -17.91 -8.20
CA TYR A 303 14.25 -17.13 -6.99
C TYR A 303 15.14 -17.92 -6.02
N GLY A 304 16.17 -17.25 -5.46
CA GLY A 304 17.18 -17.87 -4.60
C GLY A 304 18.42 -18.40 -5.33
N VAL A 305 18.48 -18.33 -6.66
CA VAL A 305 19.69 -18.63 -7.44
C VAL A 305 20.48 -17.35 -7.64
N ASP A 306 21.68 -17.27 -7.07
CA ASP A 306 22.46 -16.02 -6.98
C ASP A 306 22.70 -15.34 -8.35
N GLN A 307 22.99 -16.11 -9.39
CA GLN A 307 23.25 -15.59 -10.73
C GLN A 307 21.99 -15.06 -11.43
N MET A 308 20.80 -15.42 -10.94
CA MET A 308 19.52 -15.05 -11.55
C MET A 308 19.00 -13.70 -11.05
N TYR A 309 19.59 -13.08 -10.02
CA TYR A 309 19.07 -11.82 -9.47
C TYR A 309 19.14 -10.65 -10.48
N GLY A 310 20.06 -10.71 -11.44
CA GLY A 310 20.41 -9.60 -12.33
C GLY A 310 21.45 -8.69 -11.69
N GLN A 311 21.55 -7.44 -12.14
CA GLN A 311 22.63 -6.53 -11.75
C GLN A 311 22.61 -6.13 -10.27
N THR A 312 21.44 -6.10 -9.65
CA THR A 312 21.27 -5.78 -8.22
C THR A 312 20.23 -6.70 -7.58
N PRO A 313 20.60 -7.45 -6.54
CA PRO A 313 19.65 -8.29 -5.82
C PRO A 313 18.60 -7.46 -5.08
N TYR A 314 18.94 -6.25 -4.63
CA TYR A 314 18.04 -5.41 -3.83
C TYR A 314 16.90 -4.82 -4.68
N TYR A 315 17.19 -4.45 -5.93
CA TYR A 315 16.14 -4.09 -6.89
C TYR A 315 15.21 -5.26 -7.19
N ALA A 316 15.78 -6.46 -7.32
CA ALA A 316 15.00 -7.68 -7.52
C ALA A 316 14.08 -7.96 -6.34
N LEU A 317 14.61 -7.85 -5.11
CA LEU A 317 13.84 -8.00 -3.88
C LEU A 317 12.70 -6.98 -3.81
N TYR A 318 12.95 -5.69 -4.05
CA TYR A 318 11.89 -4.69 -4.04
C TYR A 318 10.80 -4.96 -5.10
N SER A 319 11.20 -5.38 -6.31
CA SER A 319 10.24 -5.77 -7.35
C SER A 319 9.45 -7.02 -6.97
N LEU A 320 10.08 -7.99 -6.28
CA LEU A 320 9.45 -9.20 -5.81
C LEU A 320 8.45 -8.95 -4.66
N GLU A 321 8.76 -8.05 -3.74
CA GLU A 321 7.82 -7.62 -2.68
C GLU A 321 6.53 -7.08 -3.30
N ARG A 322 6.63 -6.37 -4.42
CA ARG A 322 5.47 -5.87 -5.16
C ARG A 322 4.64 -6.99 -5.75
N VAL A 323 5.28 -7.96 -6.40
CA VAL A 323 4.59 -9.16 -6.93
C VAL A 323 3.85 -9.86 -5.81
N ALA A 324 4.53 -10.11 -4.69
CA ALA A 324 3.95 -10.82 -3.56
C ALA A 324 2.80 -10.04 -2.91
N SER A 325 2.93 -8.72 -2.76
CA SER A 325 1.91 -7.88 -2.14
C SER A 325 0.68 -7.67 -3.05
N LEU A 326 0.85 -7.51 -4.37
CA LEU A 326 -0.27 -7.36 -5.30
C LEU A 326 -0.92 -8.69 -5.71
N GLY A 327 -0.14 -9.77 -5.70
CA GLY A 327 -0.62 -11.13 -6.00
C GLY A 327 -1.09 -11.90 -4.77
N GLU A 328 -1.00 -11.29 -3.57
CA GLU A 328 -1.33 -11.92 -2.28
C GLU A 328 -0.59 -13.26 -2.07
N VAL A 329 0.68 -13.30 -2.46
CA VAL A 329 1.51 -14.50 -2.44
C VAL A 329 2.37 -14.53 -1.18
N GLU A 330 2.11 -15.50 -0.30
CA GLU A 330 2.93 -15.70 0.91
C GLU A 330 4.21 -16.50 0.62
N THR A 331 4.19 -17.42 -0.35
CA THR A 331 5.33 -18.25 -0.76
C THR A 331 5.47 -18.34 -2.27
N LEU A 332 6.70 -18.37 -2.76
CA LEU A 332 6.99 -18.65 -4.18
C LEU A 332 7.31 -20.14 -4.31
N GLY A 333 6.29 -20.94 -4.63
CA GLY A 333 6.37 -22.39 -4.49
C GLY A 333 6.57 -22.75 -3.01
N THR A 334 7.67 -23.45 -2.69
CA THR A 334 8.05 -23.79 -1.31
C THR A 334 8.91 -22.73 -0.61
N LYS A 335 9.28 -21.65 -1.32
CA LYS A 335 10.23 -20.64 -0.83
C LYS A 335 9.51 -19.54 -0.08
N LYS A 336 9.89 -19.32 1.19
CA LYS A 336 9.46 -18.17 2.00
C LYS A 336 10.21 -16.92 1.53
N TRP A 337 9.70 -16.30 0.47
CA TRP A 337 10.40 -15.24 -0.26
C TRP A 337 10.83 -14.06 0.64
N TYR A 338 10.02 -13.71 1.64
CA TYR A 338 10.34 -12.60 2.53
C TYR A 338 11.51 -12.94 3.45
N ASP A 339 11.50 -14.14 4.03
CA ASP A 339 12.55 -14.60 4.94
C ASP A 339 13.89 -14.75 4.22
N MET A 340 13.88 -15.39 3.05
CA MET A 340 15.07 -15.54 2.21
C MET A 340 15.65 -14.18 1.78
N GLY A 341 14.80 -13.22 1.43
CA GLY A 341 15.26 -11.88 1.08
C GLY A 341 15.87 -11.13 2.27
N MET A 342 15.30 -11.28 3.46
CA MET A 342 15.86 -10.69 4.69
C MET A 342 17.19 -11.33 5.10
N GLU A 343 17.36 -12.64 4.90
CA GLU A 343 18.63 -13.35 5.10
C GLU A 343 19.71 -12.86 4.12
N LEU A 344 19.35 -12.66 2.85
CA LEU A 344 20.26 -12.10 1.85
C LEU A 344 20.70 -10.67 2.21
N ILE A 345 19.76 -9.82 2.63
CA ILE A 345 20.08 -8.45 3.06
C ILE A 345 20.98 -8.48 4.30
N SER A 346 20.61 -9.25 5.32
CA SER A 346 21.33 -9.29 6.60
C SER A 346 22.73 -9.88 6.47
N SER A 347 22.96 -10.79 5.52
CA SER A 347 24.29 -11.39 5.28
C SER A 347 25.23 -10.48 4.49
N ARG A 348 24.71 -9.44 3.82
CA ARG A 348 25.49 -8.52 2.97
C ARG A 348 25.57 -7.09 3.50
N ALA A 349 24.75 -6.74 4.49
CA ALA A 349 24.79 -5.43 5.13
C ALA A 349 26.06 -5.25 5.95
N ASP A 350 26.65 -4.07 5.88
CA ASP A 350 27.81 -3.69 6.70
C ASP A 350 27.39 -3.40 8.16
N GLN A 351 28.35 -2.97 8.99
CA GLN A 351 28.10 -2.62 10.38
C GLN A 351 27.09 -1.47 10.55
N SER A 352 27.03 -0.57 9.56
CA SER A 352 26.12 0.57 9.47
C SER A 352 24.76 0.19 8.87
N GLY A 353 24.55 -1.07 8.46
CA GLY A 353 23.32 -1.54 7.83
C GLY A 353 23.22 -1.16 6.35
N LEU A 354 24.27 -0.63 5.73
CA LEU A 354 24.28 -0.27 4.33
C LEU A 354 24.60 -1.51 3.48
N VAL A 355 23.98 -1.58 2.31
CA VAL A 355 24.21 -2.65 1.34
C VAL A 355 24.66 -2.09 0.00
N SER A 356 25.58 -2.80 -0.65
CA SER A 356 26.17 -2.38 -1.92
C SER A 356 26.02 -3.46 -3.00
N ALA A 357 25.90 -3.01 -4.25
CA ALA A 357 25.93 -3.80 -5.48
C ALA A 357 26.21 -2.85 -6.66
N GLN A 358 25.86 -3.24 -7.89
CA GLN A 358 25.81 -2.32 -9.02
C GLN A 358 24.99 -1.07 -8.65
N TYR A 359 25.45 0.12 -9.05
CA TYR A 359 24.84 1.45 -8.78
C TYR A 359 25.10 2.08 -7.39
N GLY A 360 25.99 1.50 -6.58
CA GLY A 360 26.48 2.08 -5.33
C GLY A 360 25.57 1.81 -4.13
N GLU A 361 25.94 2.29 -2.95
CA GLU A 361 25.30 1.91 -1.69
C GLU A 361 23.92 2.53 -1.47
N ASP A 362 23.74 3.79 -1.86
CA ASP A 362 22.56 4.59 -1.47
C ASP A 362 21.26 3.98 -1.99
N VAL A 363 21.18 3.75 -3.30
CA VAL A 363 19.97 3.23 -3.95
C VAL A 363 19.74 1.75 -3.63
N ASN A 364 20.82 0.97 -3.48
CA ASN A 364 20.72 -0.43 -3.07
C ASN A 364 20.18 -0.55 -1.65
N THR A 365 20.64 0.30 -0.73
CA THR A 365 20.11 0.40 0.62
C THR A 365 18.66 0.87 0.62
N ALA A 366 18.31 1.86 -0.21
CA ALA A 366 16.93 2.30 -0.38
C ALA A 366 16.01 1.15 -0.83
N TRP A 367 16.39 0.36 -1.84
CA TRP A 367 15.61 -0.80 -2.27
C TRP A 367 15.51 -1.91 -1.20
N ALA A 368 16.60 -2.17 -0.48
CA ALA A 368 16.59 -3.13 0.62
C ALA A 368 15.64 -2.70 1.74
N ILE A 369 15.64 -1.41 2.10
CA ILE A 369 14.69 -0.83 3.06
C ILE A 369 13.25 -0.94 2.54
N LEU A 370 12.99 -0.65 1.27
CA LEU A 370 11.65 -0.74 0.69
C LEU A 370 11.09 -2.17 0.69
N PHE A 371 11.95 -3.16 0.42
CA PHE A 371 11.62 -4.57 0.59
C PHE A 371 11.32 -4.90 2.05
N ALA A 372 12.24 -4.58 2.96
CA ALA A 372 12.14 -4.86 4.39
C ALA A 372 10.88 -4.24 5.01
N ALA A 373 10.58 -2.99 4.63
CA ALA A 373 9.41 -2.24 5.09
C ALA A 373 8.08 -2.68 4.45
N ARG A 374 8.10 -3.61 3.47
CA ARG A 374 6.92 -4.04 2.70
C ARG A 374 6.20 -2.85 2.05
N SER A 375 6.97 -2.05 1.32
CA SER A 375 6.55 -0.74 0.79
C SER A 375 5.26 -0.79 -0.04
N THR A 376 5.12 -1.79 -0.92
CA THR A 376 3.93 -1.93 -1.77
C THR A 376 2.70 -2.27 -0.93
N ARG A 377 2.84 -3.19 0.03
CA ARG A 377 1.75 -3.54 0.97
C ARG A 377 1.24 -2.30 1.72
N ASP A 378 2.14 -1.42 2.15
CA ASP A 378 1.78 -0.17 2.79
C ASP A 378 0.97 0.76 1.86
N SER A 379 1.36 0.88 0.58
CA SER A 379 0.61 1.65 -0.41
C SER A 379 -0.79 1.07 -0.67
N ILE A 380 -0.94 -0.25 -0.75
CA ILE A 380 -2.24 -0.93 -0.88
C ILE A 380 -3.14 -0.57 0.30
N ARG A 381 -2.65 -0.78 1.53
CA ARG A 381 -3.40 -0.46 2.76
C ARG A 381 -3.77 1.02 2.85
N ARG A 382 -2.87 1.92 2.45
CA ARG A 382 -3.16 3.36 2.39
C ARG A 382 -4.28 3.67 1.40
N ALA A 383 -4.26 3.06 0.23
CA ALA A 383 -5.32 3.22 -0.77
C ALA A 383 -6.66 2.65 -0.29
N GLU A 384 -6.65 1.47 0.35
CA GLU A 384 -7.84 0.85 0.95
C GLU A 384 -8.44 1.71 2.04
N ARG A 385 -7.61 2.22 2.98
CA ARG A 385 -8.08 3.16 4.02
C ARG A 385 -8.73 4.40 3.41
N ARG A 386 -8.12 4.99 2.37
CA ARG A 386 -8.68 6.14 1.65
C ARG A 386 -10.03 5.79 0.99
N ARG A 387 -10.15 4.61 0.38
CA ARG A 387 -11.41 4.15 -0.23
C ARG A 387 -12.49 3.83 0.79
N LEU A 388 -12.16 3.17 1.89
CA LEU A 388 -13.13 2.81 2.93
C LEU A 388 -13.68 4.06 3.62
N GLY A 389 -12.83 5.07 3.86
CA GLY A 389 -13.30 6.39 4.32
C GLY A 389 -14.26 7.06 3.31
N ALA A 390 -14.00 6.93 2.01
CA ALA A 390 -14.87 7.48 0.96
C ALA A 390 -16.15 6.67 0.74
N ALA A 391 -16.10 5.34 0.86
CA ALA A 391 -17.24 4.44 0.65
C ALA A 391 -18.28 4.54 1.76
N ASN A 392 -17.85 4.80 3.00
CA ASN A 392 -18.77 5.13 4.09
C ASN A 392 -19.60 6.38 3.72
N MET A 393 -18.95 7.45 3.22
CA MET A 393 -19.62 8.72 2.87
C MET A 393 -20.49 8.66 1.61
N LEU A 394 -20.17 7.80 0.63
CA LEU A 394 -20.99 7.60 -0.59
C LEU A 394 -22.24 6.73 -0.34
N GLY A 395 -22.23 5.87 0.68
CA GLY A 395 -23.38 5.05 1.08
C GLY A 395 -24.35 5.74 2.05
N GLY A 396 -24.19 7.05 2.27
CA GLY A 396 -24.99 7.82 3.24
C GLY A 396 -24.58 7.65 4.71
N ILE A 397 -23.56 6.83 4.99
CA ILE A 397 -23.04 6.62 6.35
C ILE A 397 -22.03 7.73 6.66
N GLY A 398 -22.40 8.65 7.54
CA GLY A 398 -21.56 9.81 7.90
C GLY A 398 -21.76 11.04 7.03
N LEU A 399 -22.86 11.11 6.26
CA LEU A 399 -23.32 12.39 5.69
C LEU A 399 -24.03 13.21 6.77
N PRO A 400 -23.80 14.54 6.81
CA PRO A 400 -24.45 15.41 7.77
C PRO A 400 -25.95 15.46 7.47
N LYS A 401 -26.80 15.49 8.50
CA LYS A 401 -28.25 15.73 8.31
C LYS A 401 -28.51 17.07 7.61
N ASN A 402 -27.58 18.01 7.74
CA ASN A 402 -27.59 19.30 7.05
C ASN A 402 -26.52 19.32 5.94
N LEU A 403 -26.97 19.29 4.69
CA LEU A 403 -26.08 19.26 3.52
C LEU A 403 -25.29 20.57 3.32
N ASN A 404 -25.60 21.64 4.05
CA ASN A 404 -24.84 22.90 4.01
C ASN A 404 -23.43 22.78 4.62
N ASP A 405 -23.20 21.77 5.47
CA ASP A 405 -21.90 21.55 6.13
C ASP A 405 -20.94 20.68 5.30
N LEU A 406 -21.34 20.36 4.07
CA LEU A 406 -20.53 19.60 3.13
C LEU A 406 -19.40 20.46 2.54
N VAL A 407 -18.18 19.98 2.70
CA VAL A 407 -16.98 20.57 2.12
C VAL A 407 -16.46 19.68 1.00
N ILE A 408 -16.22 20.28 -0.16
CA ILE A 408 -15.60 19.57 -1.29
C ILE A 408 -14.08 19.67 -1.15
N ARG A 409 -13.43 18.59 -0.71
CA ARG A 409 -11.95 18.48 -0.70
C ARG A 409 -11.49 17.42 -1.70
N GLY A 410 -10.69 17.86 -2.67
CA GLY A 410 -10.10 16.96 -3.67
C GLY A 410 -11.09 16.32 -4.64
N GLY A 411 -12.28 16.92 -4.84
CA GLY A 411 -13.35 16.37 -5.69
C GLY A 411 -14.31 15.42 -4.96
N ARG A 412 -14.28 15.38 -3.63
CA ARG A 412 -15.13 14.54 -2.78
C ARG A 412 -16.05 15.41 -1.92
N VAL A 413 -17.29 14.98 -1.75
CA VAL A 413 -18.27 15.56 -0.83
C VAL A 413 -18.08 14.89 0.54
N GLY A 414 -17.83 15.66 1.61
CA GLY A 414 -17.70 15.14 2.98
C GLY A 414 -17.74 16.26 4.02
N VAL A 415 -17.75 15.92 5.31
CA VAL A 415 -17.75 16.92 6.39
C VAL A 415 -16.32 17.22 6.82
N SER A 416 -16.01 18.48 7.13
CA SER A 416 -14.70 18.80 7.72
C SER A 416 -14.59 18.11 9.08
N PRO A 417 -13.52 17.31 9.33
CA PRO A 417 -13.36 16.64 10.61
C PRO A 417 -13.22 17.69 11.71
N MET A 418 -13.86 17.45 12.85
CA MET A 418 -13.69 18.32 13.99
C MET A 418 -12.21 18.24 14.44
N THR A 419 -11.51 19.36 14.43
CA THR A 419 -10.10 19.42 14.81
C THR A 419 -9.97 19.61 16.31
N GLY A 420 -9.22 18.75 17.00
CA GLY A 420 -9.01 18.87 18.44
C GLY A 420 -8.61 17.56 19.11
N ALA A 421 -8.64 17.55 20.45
CA ALA A 421 -8.44 16.35 21.25
C ALA A 421 -9.69 15.46 21.18
N VAL A 422 -9.48 14.14 21.23
CA VAL A 422 -10.56 13.13 21.29
C VAL A 422 -11.51 13.40 22.46
N GLU A 423 -11.00 13.90 23.60
CA GLU A 423 -11.84 14.31 24.72
C GLU A 423 -12.90 15.34 24.33
N GLY A 424 -12.52 16.39 23.60
CA GLY A 424 -13.45 17.43 23.15
C GLY A 424 -14.45 16.92 22.10
N MET A 425 -14.03 15.97 21.27
CA MET A 425 -14.92 15.26 20.34
C MET A 425 -15.99 14.47 21.08
N LEU A 426 -15.60 13.70 22.09
CA LEU A 426 -16.54 12.93 22.89
C LEU A 426 -17.40 13.81 23.81
N GLU A 427 -16.92 14.99 24.20
CA GLU A 427 -17.69 16.01 24.93
C GLU A 427 -18.79 16.61 24.08
N ALA A 428 -18.50 16.92 22.82
CA ALA A 428 -19.53 17.37 21.89
C ALA A 428 -20.65 16.32 21.67
N LEU A 429 -20.35 15.01 21.74
CA LEU A 429 -21.36 13.94 21.66
C LEU A 429 -22.37 13.94 22.83
N ASN A 430 -22.09 14.63 23.93
CA ASN A 430 -23.02 14.74 25.05
C ASN A 430 -23.95 15.95 24.95
N ASP A 431 -23.78 16.83 23.95
CA ASP A 431 -24.66 17.99 23.78
C ASP A 431 -26.06 17.52 23.35
N PRO A 432 -27.11 17.75 24.15
CA PRO A 432 -28.48 17.39 23.77
C PRO A 432 -28.99 18.14 22.54
N ASN A 433 -28.33 19.24 22.15
CA ASN A 433 -28.64 20.02 20.95
C ASN A 433 -27.78 19.64 19.74
N LEU A 434 -26.95 18.59 19.84
CA LEU A 434 -26.12 18.14 18.74
C LEU A 434 -27.00 17.74 17.55
N GLN A 435 -26.95 18.52 16.49
CA GLN A 435 -27.75 18.25 15.29
C GLN A 435 -27.13 17.18 14.39
N ASP A 436 -25.79 17.05 14.42
CA ASP A 436 -25.04 16.15 13.56
C ASP A 436 -23.76 15.62 14.22
N THR A 437 -23.50 14.33 14.05
CA THR A 437 -22.33 13.63 14.58
C THR A 437 -21.24 13.40 13.52
N ALA A 438 -21.49 13.70 12.24
CA ALA A 438 -20.60 13.33 11.14
C ALA A 438 -19.21 13.97 11.24
N SER A 439 -19.12 15.25 11.62
CA SER A 439 -17.85 15.95 11.84
C SER A 439 -17.03 15.35 12.98
N ILE A 440 -17.72 14.90 14.04
CA ILE A 440 -17.12 14.27 15.21
C ILE A 440 -16.66 12.85 14.87
N GLU A 441 -17.47 12.08 14.16
CA GLU A 441 -17.12 10.76 13.65
C GLU A 441 -15.87 10.84 12.77
N ALA A 442 -15.84 11.75 11.79
CA ALA A 442 -14.69 11.99 10.95
C ALA A 442 -13.44 12.41 11.76
N GLY A 443 -13.63 13.23 12.81
CA GLY A 443 -12.57 13.62 13.74
C GLY A 443 -11.99 12.43 14.53
N LEU A 444 -12.85 11.53 15.03
CA LEU A 444 -12.45 10.31 15.75
C LEU A 444 -11.71 9.34 14.82
N MET A 445 -12.18 9.20 13.58
CA MET A 445 -11.52 8.39 12.55
C MET A 445 -10.14 8.95 12.19
N ASP A 446 -10.03 10.27 12.02
CA ASP A 446 -8.76 10.94 11.75
C ASP A 446 -7.78 10.80 12.93
N ALA A 447 -8.25 10.99 14.17
CA ALA A 447 -7.43 10.81 15.37
C ALA A 447 -6.89 9.38 15.49
N TYR A 448 -7.74 8.37 15.25
CA TYR A 448 -7.33 6.98 15.17
C TYR A 448 -6.37 6.73 13.99
N GLY A 449 -6.61 7.33 12.82
CA GLY A 449 -5.74 7.21 11.66
C GLY A 449 -4.32 7.76 11.92
N ARG A 450 -4.21 8.83 12.72
CA ARG A 450 -2.92 9.45 13.07
C ARG A 450 -2.18 8.73 14.19
N GLN A 451 -2.87 8.26 15.22
CA GLN A 451 -2.25 7.78 16.47
C GLN A 451 -2.58 6.31 16.81
N GLY A 452 -3.41 5.65 16.00
CA GLY A 452 -3.90 4.30 16.27
C GLY A 452 -4.77 4.22 17.52
N ALA A 453 -4.78 3.05 18.15
CA ALA A 453 -5.58 2.79 19.36
C ALA A 453 -5.22 3.71 20.54
N VAL A 454 -4.01 4.27 20.57
CA VAL A 454 -3.53 5.14 21.68
C VAL A 454 -4.40 6.38 21.83
N ALA A 455 -4.95 6.92 20.75
CA ALA A 455 -5.87 8.06 20.81
C ALA A 455 -7.22 7.75 21.48
N LEU A 456 -7.66 6.48 21.45
CA LEU A 456 -8.98 6.07 21.94
C LEU A 456 -8.93 5.45 23.34
N LYS A 457 -7.81 4.81 23.70
CA LYS A 457 -7.62 4.10 24.99
C LYS A 457 -7.98 4.92 26.22
N PRO A 458 -7.60 6.21 26.37
CA PRO A 458 -7.96 7.01 27.55
C PRO A 458 -9.47 7.16 27.75
N HIS A 459 -10.25 7.01 26.68
CA HIS A 459 -11.69 7.24 26.67
C HIS A 459 -12.51 5.95 26.69
N ARG A 460 -11.88 4.80 26.92
CA ARG A 460 -12.50 3.47 26.90
C ARG A 460 -13.80 3.41 27.71
N ASP A 461 -13.76 3.79 28.98
CA ASP A 461 -14.94 3.70 29.85
C ASP A 461 -16.09 4.60 29.40
N ARG A 462 -15.75 5.73 28.78
CA ARG A 462 -16.74 6.63 28.18
C ARG A 462 -17.38 6.01 26.95
N LEU A 463 -16.58 5.41 26.07
CA LEU A 463 -17.07 4.69 24.90
C LEU A 463 -17.96 3.51 25.31
N ILE A 464 -17.61 2.77 26.37
CA ILE A 464 -18.47 1.70 26.91
C ILE A 464 -19.82 2.27 27.35
N ARG A 465 -19.87 3.44 28.01
CA ARG A 465 -21.15 4.07 28.37
C ARG A 465 -21.99 4.45 27.14
N LEU A 466 -21.36 4.95 26.08
CA LEU A 466 -22.04 5.32 24.84
C LEU A 466 -22.69 4.13 24.11
N THR A 467 -22.20 2.90 24.31
CA THR A 467 -22.88 1.69 23.78
C THR A 467 -24.30 1.50 24.31
N ARG A 468 -24.68 2.18 25.40
CA ARG A 468 -26.02 2.13 26.00
C ARG A 468 -26.85 3.37 25.69
N SER A 469 -26.39 4.24 24.80
CA SER A 469 -27.11 5.44 24.41
C SER A 469 -28.47 5.10 23.79
N PRO A 470 -29.54 5.88 24.05
CA PRO A 470 -30.79 5.75 23.30
C PRO A 470 -30.58 6.05 21.81
N ASP A 471 -29.59 6.87 21.46
CA ASP A 471 -29.25 7.22 20.08
C ASP A 471 -28.44 6.09 19.41
N PRO A 472 -28.96 5.45 18.33
CA PRO A 472 -28.24 4.40 17.61
C PRO A 472 -26.93 4.90 16.99
N GLN A 473 -26.84 6.17 16.59
CA GLN A 473 -25.62 6.72 15.99
C GLN A 473 -24.49 6.82 17.01
N LEU A 474 -24.81 7.16 18.27
CA LEU A 474 -23.83 7.15 19.36
C LEU A 474 -23.38 5.72 19.71
N ARG A 475 -24.29 4.75 19.66
CA ARG A 475 -23.94 3.33 19.84
C ARG A 475 -23.03 2.86 18.71
N LEU A 476 -23.32 3.23 17.46
CA LEU A 476 -22.51 2.90 16.29
C LEU A 476 -21.07 3.41 16.42
N ILE A 477 -20.91 4.71 16.72
CA ILE A 477 -19.59 5.35 16.93
C ILE A 477 -18.84 4.64 18.06
N ALA A 478 -19.52 4.35 19.18
CA ALA A 478 -18.92 3.66 20.32
C ALA A 478 -18.42 2.26 19.96
N ILE A 479 -19.23 1.48 19.25
CA ILE A 479 -18.88 0.12 18.80
C ILE A 479 -17.71 0.16 17.82
N TRP A 480 -17.70 1.10 16.88
CA TRP A 480 -16.60 1.33 15.96
C TRP A 480 -15.29 1.62 16.72
N CYS A 481 -15.31 2.55 17.69
CA CYS A 481 -14.13 2.91 18.48
C CYS A 481 -13.63 1.76 19.36
N LEU A 482 -14.53 1.06 20.04
CA LEU A 482 -14.17 -0.04 20.96
C LEU A 482 -13.52 -1.22 20.22
N ALA A 483 -14.03 -1.58 19.04
CA ALA A 483 -13.40 -2.61 18.20
C ALA A 483 -11.95 -2.27 17.84
N ARG A 484 -11.65 -0.97 17.70
CA ARG A 484 -10.34 -0.46 17.27
C ARG A 484 -9.34 -0.26 18.41
N LEU A 485 -9.76 -0.47 19.66
CA LEU A 485 -8.85 -0.61 20.79
C LEU A 485 -7.97 -1.86 20.68
N GLY A 486 -8.46 -2.90 19.99
CA GLY A 486 -7.75 -4.16 19.82
C GLY A 486 -7.72 -5.05 21.07
N GLU A 487 -8.55 -4.77 22.06
CA GLU A 487 -8.59 -5.46 23.35
C GLU A 487 -9.62 -6.60 23.32
N SER A 488 -9.23 -7.80 23.77
CA SER A 488 -10.12 -8.98 23.74
C SER A 488 -11.28 -8.88 24.74
N ASP A 489 -11.18 -7.99 25.72
CA ASP A 489 -12.20 -7.78 26.74
C ASP A 489 -13.42 -6.97 26.26
N VAL A 490 -13.33 -6.35 25.07
CA VAL A 490 -14.48 -5.69 24.41
C VAL A 490 -15.33 -6.67 23.60
N VAL A 491 -14.85 -7.90 23.38
CA VAL A 491 -15.58 -8.94 22.60
C VAL A 491 -16.99 -9.20 23.15
N PRO A 492 -17.23 -9.33 24.46
CA PRO A 492 -18.59 -9.49 24.99
C PRO A 492 -19.52 -8.33 24.64
N LEU A 493 -19.01 -7.09 24.58
CA LEU A 493 -19.80 -5.91 24.21
C LEU A 493 -20.22 -5.97 22.74
N LEU A 494 -19.28 -6.31 21.86
CA LEU A 494 -19.53 -6.49 20.43
C LEU A 494 -20.49 -7.65 20.14
N LEU A 495 -20.35 -8.77 20.86
CA LEU A 495 -21.28 -9.90 20.78
C LEU A 495 -22.71 -9.52 21.20
N GLY A 496 -22.86 -8.60 22.16
CA GLY A 496 -24.15 -8.03 22.53
C GLY A 496 -24.71 -7.11 21.45
N ALA A 497 -23.86 -6.26 20.88
CA ALA A 497 -24.24 -5.31 19.83
C ALA A 497 -24.66 -5.96 18.50
N LEU A 498 -24.27 -7.21 18.23
CA LEU A 498 -24.79 -7.98 17.09
C LEU A 498 -26.31 -8.14 17.11
N GLU A 499 -26.93 -8.07 18.29
CA GLU A 499 -28.38 -8.17 18.46
C GLU A 499 -29.03 -6.79 18.71
N ASP A 500 -28.34 -5.69 18.39
CA ASP A 500 -28.89 -4.34 18.54
C ASP A 500 -30.19 -4.17 17.72
N THR A 501 -31.07 -3.33 18.25
CA THR A 501 -32.32 -2.94 17.58
C THR A 501 -32.09 -2.24 16.25
N ASP A 502 -30.97 -1.53 16.13
CA ASP A 502 -30.52 -0.85 14.93
C ASP A 502 -29.58 -1.75 14.12
N ASP A 503 -29.88 -1.87 12.83
CA ASP A 503 -29.18 -2.79 11.94
C ASP A 503 -27.74 -2.34 11.65
N LEU A 504 -27.47 -1.02 11.62
CA LEU A 504 -26.13 -0.50 11.36
C LEU A 504 -25.21 -0.78 12.54
N VAL A 505 -25.71 -0.67 13.77
CA VAL A 505 -24.95 -1.00 14.99
C VAL A 505 -24.57 -2.49 14.98
N ALA A 506 -25.50 -3.36 14.59
CA ALA A 506 -25.25 -4.79 14.49
C ALA A 506 -24.23 -5.14 13.38
N VAL A 507 -24.31 -4.47 12.23
CA VAL A 507 -23.35 -4.62 11.13
C VAL A 507 -21.94 -4.17 11.56
N GLU A 508 -21.82 -3.02 12.23
CA GLU A 508 -20.52 -2.54 12.72
C GLU A 508 -19.94 -3.45 13.80
N ALA A 509 -20.78 -4.00 14.69
CA ALA A 509 -20.34 -4.99 15.66
C ALA A 509 -19.76 -6.24 14.99
N GLY A 510 -20.39 -6.71 13.91
CA GLY A 510 -19.88 -7.78 13.05
C GLY A 510 -18.50 -7.47 12.48
N LYS A 511 -18.34 -6.30 11.88
CA LYS A 511 -17.04 -5.82 11.34
C LYS A 511 -15.99 -5.72 12.45
N GLY A 512 -16.36 -5.27 13.64
CA GLY A 512 -15.48 -5.19 14.80
C GLY A 512 -14.98 -6.57 15.25
N LEU A 513 -15.86 -7.58 15.28
CA LEU A 513 -15.47 -8.95 15.63
C LEU A 513 -14.58 -9.59 14.56
N GLN A 514 -14.85 -9.33 13.28
CA GLN A 514 -13.96 -9.71 12.17
C GLN A 514 -12.56 -9.12 12.34
N PHE A 515 -12.48 -7.83 12.68
CA PHE A 515 -11.23 -7.13 12.93
C PHE A 515 -10.46 -7.76 14.11
N LEU A 516 -11.11 -7.92 15.27
CA LEU A 516 -10.47 -8.48 16.47
C LEU A 516 -10.04 -9.94 16.32
N SER A 517 -10.81 -10.73 15.58
CA SER A 517 -10.52 -12.16 15.36
C SER A 517 -9.55 -12.41 14.20
N ARG A 518 -9.14 -11.36 13.45
CA ARG A 518 -8.40 -11.45 12.18
C ARG A 518 -9.13 -12.28 11.11
N ARG A 519 -10.43 -12.51 11.27
CA ARG A 519 -11.28 -13.22 10.31
C ARG A 519 -12.00 -12.20 9.42
N LEU A 520 -11.43 -11.90 8.26
CA LEU A 520 -11.91 -10.83 7.37
C LEU A 520 -13.17 -11.20 6.55
N VAL A 521 -13.67 -12.45 6.65
CA VAL A 521 -14.82 -12.93 5.86
C VAL A 521 -15.79 -13.75 6.73
N GLY A 522 -17.09 -13.49 6.57
CA GLY A 522 -18.18 -14.28 7.15
C GLY A 522 -18.74 -13.76 8.47
N PHE A 523 -19.67 -14.53 9.04
CA PHE A 523 -20.46 -14.28 10.26
C PHE A 523 -21.17 -12.93 10.45
N GLY A 524 -21.13 -12.03 9.48
CA GLY A 524 -22.13 -10.97 9.31
C GLY A 524 -22.39 -10.12 10.57
N PRO A 525 -23.58 -9.49 10.68
CA PRO A 525 -24.81 -9.83 9.96
C PRO A 525 -24.88 -9.27 8.53
N GLU A 526 -25.28 -10.09 7.58
CA GLU A 526 -25.60 -9.70 6.20
C GLU A 526 -27.11 -9.56 6.09
N ILE A 527 -27.64 -8.39 6.44
CA ILE A 527 -29.08 -8.13 6.50
C ILE A 527 -29.56 -7.75 5.08
N PRO A 528 -30.44 -8.54 4.45
CA PRO A 528 -31.00 -8.17 3.15
C PRO A 528 -31.81 -6.87 3.25
N GLU A 529 -31.70 -6.01 2.23
CA GLU A 529 -32.41 -4.71 2.20
C GLU A 529 -33.94 -4.86 2.25
N ALA A 530 -34.47 -5.98 1.74
CA ALA A 530 -35.89 -6.33 1.79
C ALA A 530 -36.28 -7.14 3.04
N ALA A 531 -35.37 -7.36 3.99
CA ALA A 531 -35.66 -8.15 5.18
C ALA A 531 -36.66 -7.41 6.07
N ASP A 532 -37.74 -8.10 6.44
CA ASP A 532 -38.58 -7.64 7.53
C ASP A 532 -37.82 -7.69 8.87
N ARG A 533 -38.38 -7.04 9.90
CA ARG A 533 -37.76 -6.98 11.23
C ARG A 533 -37.47 -8.37 11.81
N SER A 534 -38.31 -9.37 11.55
CA SER A 534 -38.12 -10.73 12.07
C SER A 534 -36.96 -11.43 11.37
N ALA A 535 -36.88 -11.31 10.04
CA ALA A 535 -35.80 -11.84 9.23
C ALA A 535 -34.46 -11.19 9.59
N ALA A 536 -34.42 -9.86 9.76
CA ALA A 536 -33.23 -9.14 10.21
C ALA A 536 -32.79 -9.59 11.61
N THR A 537 -33.73 -9.74 12.56
CA THR A 537 -33.42 -10.28 13.89
C THR A 537 -32.85 -11.69 13.84
N GLU A 538 -33.37 -12.56 12.98
CA GLU A 538 -32.86 -13.94 12.88
C GLU A 538 -31.47 -13.99 12.27
N VAL A 539 -31.18 -13.17 11.26
CA VAL A 539 -29.83 -13.02 10.69
C VAL A 539 -28.84 -12.54 11.76
N LYS A 540 -29.22 -11.52 12.53
CA LYS A 540 -28.44 -10.97 13.65
C LYS A 540 -28.14 -12.02 14.72
N ARG A 541 -29.15 -12.80 15.13
CA ARG A 541 -28.98 -13.90 16.08
C ARG A 541 -28.10 -15.02 15.54
N LYS A 542 -28.23 -15.37 14.26
CA LYS A 542 -27.38 -16.38 13.62
C LYS A 542 -25.92 -15.95 13.61
N ALA A 543 -25.65 -14.69 13.28
CA ALA A 543 -24.33 -14.07 13.39
C ALA A 543 -23.80 -14.15 14.82
N ALA A 544 -24.59 -13.74 15.82
CA ALA A 544 -24.21 -13.78 17.23
C ALA A 544 -23.91 -15.19 17.74
N ARG A 545 -24.73 -16.18 17.39
CA ARG A 545 -24.49 -17.60 17.76
C ARG A 545 -23.16 -18.10 17.20
N ALA A 546 -22.91 -17.86 15.92
CA ALA A 546 -21.69 -18.31 15.28
C ALA A 546 -20.43 -17.64 15.85
N TRP A 547 -20.50 -16.34 16.17
CA TRP A 547 -19.40 -15.65 16.84
C TRP A 547 -19.16 -16.18 18.27
N ARG A 548 -20.22 -16.47 19.03
CA ARG A 548 -20.10 -17.09 20.37
C ARG A 548 -19.43 -18.46 20.29
N GLU A 549 -19.84 -19.30 19.34
CA GLU A 549 -19.21 -20.61 19.11
C GLU A 549 -17.74 -20.47 18.72
N TYR A 550 -17.40 -19.52 17.84
CA TYR A 550 -16.03 -19.25 17.43
C TYR A 550 -15.15 -18.90 18.63
N PHE A 551 -15.55 -17.92 19.45
CA PHE A 551 -14.75 -17.51 20.61
C PHE A 551 -14.69 -18.57 21.72
N LYS A 552 -15.74 -19.39 21.88
CA LYS A 552 -15.72 -20.53 22.79
C LYS A 552 -14.70 -21.57 22.35
N SER A 553 -14.70 -21.96 21.07
CA SER A 553 -13.73 -22.94 20.53
C SER A 553 -12.29 -22.43 20.60
N ALA A 554 -12.08 -21.12 20.41
CA ALA A 554 -10.76 -20.49 20.53
C ALA A 554 -10.23 -20.49 21.98
N GLN A 555 -11.10 -20.51 23.00
CA GLN A 555 -10.71 -20.62 24.41
C GLN A 555 -10.43 -22.08 24.83
N GLU A 556 -11.08 -23.05 24.20
CA GLU A 556 -10.97 -24.49 24.52
C GLU A 556 -9.77 -25.18 23.83
N SER A 557 -9.17 -24.56 22.81
CA SER A 557 -7.95 -25.08 22.19
C SER A 557 -6.79 -25.01 23.19
N PRO A 558 -6.12 -26.13 23.54
CA PRO A 558 -4.97 -26.08 24.43
C PRO A 558 -3.92 -25.17 23.80
N ARG A 559 -3.56 -24.09 24.51
CA ARG A 559 -2.29 -23.40 24.26
C ARG A 559 -1.25 -24.52 24.18
N LYS A 560 -0.60 -24.71 23.03
CA LYS A 560 0.60 -25.53 22.95
C LYS A 560 1.60 -24.92 23.91
N THR A 561 1.62 -25.43 25.14
CA THR A 561 2.71 -25.28 26.08
C THR A 561 3.89 -25.91 25.40
N THR A 562 4.81 -25.09 24.92
CA THR A 562 6.18 -25.48 24.59
C THR A 562 6.90 -25.81 25.90
N THR A 563 6.47 -26.89 26.57
CA THR A 563 7.26 -27.60 27.56
C THR A 563 7.79 -28.84 26.86
N ALA A 564 8.91 -28.69 26.17
CA ALA A 564 9.79 -29.82 25.90
C ALA A 564 10.58 -30.06 27.19
N ALA A 565 10.17 -31.08 27.94
CA ALA A 565 10.85 -31.57 29.12
C ALA A 565 11.92 -32.60 28.74
N ALA A 566 13.00 -32.59 29.53
CA ALA A 566 13.95 -33.67 29.81
C ALA A 566 14.88 -34.13 28.67
N GLY A 567 16.16 -34.40 28.89
CA GLY A 567 16.93 -34.55 30.12
C GLY A 567 18.28 -35.17 29.76
N GLU A 568 19.24 -35.01 30.68
CA GLU A 568 20.48 -35.80 30.79
C GLU A 568 21.51 -35.66 29.67
N ARG A 569 22.55 -34.87 29.95
CA ARG A 569 23.93 -35.35 29.70
C ARG A 569 24.81 -35.09 30.91
N ASN A 570 25.29 -36.21 31.42
CA ASN A 570 26.08 -36.40 32.62
C ASN A 570 27.46 -35.73 32.53
N ARG A 571 27.98 -35.47 33.73
CA ARG A 571 29.37 -35.17 34.06
C ARG A 571 30.33 -36.25 33.53
N SER A 572 31.41 -35.82 32.89
CA SER A 572 32.79 -36.30 33.07
C SER A 572 33.73 -35.39 32.30
#